data_AF-A0A2I2DT35-F1
#
_entry.id   AF-A0A2I2DT35-F1
#
_cell.length_a   1.000
_cell.length_b   1.000
_cell.length_c   1.000
_cell.angle_alpha   90.00
_cell.angle_beta   90.00
_cell.angle_gamma   90.00
#
_symmetry.space_group_name_H-M   'P 1'
#
loop_
_entity.id
_entity.type
_entity.pdbx_description
1 polymer ?
#
loop_
_entity_poly.entity_id
_entity_poly.type
_entity_poly.pdbx_seq_one_letter_code
_entity_poly.pdbx_strand_id
1 'polypeptide(L)'
;MKTTNQFFTAIAAMFLLCSAFSFSQEEKHPMYISVTTMYWNSDSDMSMDDWKAIEKEYMDKVTKKNEHIMWAGYCTHLLTPDSNEVVYAQTYPSWEAIEKAAARNVELEKAAWPDETAREAFLKKMNSAYADFHSDEIYATLPDAKMSSAELPEDAILYIRKNKHAFPKDGTKEELKGFMDRMLTDVINKNDYIKAYYPNQHVWGSDKRDFVQAFYLDSLGDLDKMFKKNQELMKAAFTKEESKAMGKYFKSHGDYIYGVVKL
;
A
#
# COMPACT_ATOMS: atom_id res chain seq x y z
N MET A 1 59.64 -23.10 -12.97
CA MET A 1 58.35 -22.82 -13.63
C MET A 1 57.37 -23.97 -13.41
N LYS A 2 56.68 -24.04 -12.25
CA LYS A 2 55.55 -24.98 -12.04
C LYS A 2 54.49 -24.46 -11.05
N THR A 3 54.79 -23.41 -10.27
CA THR A 3 53.89 -22.87 -9.23
C THR A 3 52.92 -21.80 -9.72
N THR A 4 53.22 -21.12 -10.84
CA THR A 4 52.38 -20.04 -11.37
C THR A 4 51.02 -20.54 -11.87
N ASN A 5 50.94 -21.75 -12.43
CA ASN A 5 49.67 -22.32 -12.92
C ASN A 5 48.70 -22.66 -11.78
N GLN A 6 49.19 -23.14 -10.64
CA GLN A 6 48.33 -23.52 -9.52
C GLN A 6 47.68 -22.30 -8.85
N PHE A 7 48.37 -21.16 -8.82
CA PHE A 7 47.83 -19.92 -8.28
C PHE A 7 46.69 -19.36 -9.13
N PHE A 8 46.82 -19.38 -10.46
CA PHE A 8 45.74 -18.99 -11.37
C PHE A 8 44.56 -19.98 -11.33
N THR A 9 44.81 -21.29 -11.20
CA THR A 9 43.73 -22.28 -11.02
C THR A 9 42.99 -22.08 -9.70
N ALA A 10 43.69 -21.77 -8.60
CA ALA A 10 43.06 -21.50 -7.31
C ALA A 10 42.22 -20.22 -7.32
N ILE A 11 42.69 -19.16 -7.96
CA ILE A 11 41.94 -17.90 -8.14
C ILE A 11 40.71 -18.14 -9.02
N ALA A 12 40.85 -18.85 -10.14
CA ALA A 12 39.72 -19.17 -11.01
C ALA A 12 38.66 -20.04 -10.30
N ALA A 13 39.09 -21.01 -9.49
CA ALA A 13 38.19 -21.83 -8.67
C ALA A 13 37.48 -21.00 -7.58
N MET A 14 38.16 -20.04 -6.97
CA MET A 14 37.58 -19.13 -5.98
C MET A 14 36.55 -18.18 -6.61
N PHE A 15 36.80 -17.66 -7.81
CA PHE A 15 35.82 -16.86 -8.56
C PHE A 15 34.59 -17.68 -8.99
N LEU A 16 34.76 -18.95 -9.38
CA LEU A 16 33.65 -19.84 -9.73
C LEU A 16 32.80 -20.25 -8.51
N LEU A 17 33.40 -20.36 -7.33
CA LEU A 17 32.68 -20.67 -6.08
C LEU A 17 31.92 -19.46 -5.51
N CYS A 18 32.33 -18.23 -5.83
CA CYS A 18 31.59 -17.01 -5.46
C CYS A 18 30.37 -16.73 -6.37
N SER A 19 30.34 -17.27 -7.61
CA SER A 19 29.22 -17.06 -8.54
C SER A 19 27.97 -17.92 -8.27
N ALA A 20 28.01 -18.87 -7.33
CA ALA A 20 26.90 -19.78 -7.05
C ALA A 20 25.87 -19.24 -6.02
N PHE A 21 26.09 -18.06 -5.44
CA PHE A 21 25.09 -17.37 -4.62
C PHE A 21 24.41 -16.26 -5.41
N SER A 22 23.80 -16.63 -6.54
CA SER A 22 22.70 -15.81 -7.06
C SER A 22 21.51 -16.04 -6.13
N PHE A 23 21.46 -15.33 -5.00
CA PHE A 23 20.17 -15.05 -4.40
C PHE A 23 19.42 -14.24 -5.44
N SER A 24 18.45 -14.86 -6.12
CA SER A 24 17.35 -14.10 -6.67
C SER A 24 16.82 -13.29 -5.50
N GLN A 25 17.12 -11.99 -5.46
CA GLN A 25 16.33 -11.07 -4.69
C GLN A 25 14.98 -11.11 -5.40
N GLU A 26 14.08 -12.01 -4.97
CA GLU A 26 12.67 -11.77 -5.21
C GLU A 26 12.44 -10.35 -4.73
N GLU A 27 12.09 -9.46 -5.66
CA GLU A 27 11.69 -8.11 -5.33
C GLU A 27 10.68 -8.22 -4.19
N LYS A 28 11.06 -7.72 -3.01
CA LYS A 28 10.17 -7.75 -1.85
C LYS A 28 8.97 -6.90 -2.25
N HIS A 29 7.85 -7.55 -2.54
CA HIS A 29 6.57 -6.91 -2.75
C HIS A 29 5.86 -6.81 -1.39
N PRO A 30 5.09 -5.74 -1.15
CA PRO A 30 4.29 -5.64 0.07
C PRO A 30 3.27 -6.78 0.07
N MET A 31 3.36 -7.68 1.05
CA MET A 31 2.43 -8.79 1.20
C MET A 31 1.22 -8.41 2.06
N TYR A 32 1.44 -7.52 3.03
CA TYR A 32 0.42 -7.06 3.96
C TYR A 32 0.43 -5.55 4.06
N ILE A 33 -0.75 -4.98 4.30
CA ILE A 33 -0.95 -3.57 4.61
C ILE A 33 -1.80 -3.46 5.87
N SER A 34 -1.32 -2.71 6.86
CA SER A 34 -2.16 -2.23 7.95
C SER A 34 -2.69 -0.86 7.57
N VAL A 35 -3.96 -0.62 7.89
CA VAL A 35 -4.65 0.65 7.66
C VAL A 35 -5.33 1.04 8.96
N THR A 36 -4.92 2.17 9.52
CA THR A 36 -5.54 2.79 10.67
C THR A 36 -6.29 4.03 10.20
N THR A 37 -7.62 4.01 10.35
CA THR A 37 -8.47 5.18 10.09
C THR A 37 -8.68 5.91 11.41
N MET A 38 -8.15 7.12 11.50
CA MET A 38 -8.26 8.06 12.61
C MET A 38 -9.16 9.23 12.23
N TYR A 39 -9.48 10.08 13.19
CA TYR A 39 -10.34 11.24 12.99
C TYR A 39 -9.71 12.45 13.64
N TRP A 40 -9.80 13.64 13.03
CA TRP A 40 -9.27 14.84 13.67
C TRP A 40 -9.99 15.14 14.97
N ASN A 41 -9.21 15.57 15.96
CA ASN A 41 -9.74 16.10 17.20
C ASN A 41 -10.25 17.52 16.98
N SER A 42 -11.55 17.75 17.17
CA SER A 42 -12.16 19.08 17.03
C SER A 42 -11.65 20.11 18.04
N ASP A 43 -11.07 19.64 19.15
CA ASP A 43 -10.55 20.49 20.23
C ASP A 43 -9.04 20.76 20.05
N SER A 44 -8.42 20.25 18.97
CA SER A 44 -7.01 20.49 18.69
C SER A 44 -6.81 21.83 17.98
N ASP A 45 -5.93 22.66 18.52
CA ASP A 45 -5.49 23.92 17.90
C ASP A 45 -4.36 23.72 16.86
N MET A 46 -4.02 22.46 16.53
CA MET A 46 -2.90 22.15 15.64
C MET A 46 -3.23 22.54 14.20
N SER A 47 -2.39 23.37 13.57
CA SER A 47 -2.52 23.66 12.14
C SER A 47 -2.12 22.44 11.30
N MET A 48 -2.55 22.40 10.04
CA MET A 48 -2.12 21.35 9.09
C MET A 48 -0.60 21.30 8.92
N ASP A 49 0.08 22.45 8.97
CA ASP A 49 1.54 22.52 8.85
C ASP A 49 2.23 22.00 10.12
N ASP A 50 1.70 22.34 11.30
CA ASP A 50 2.20 21.81 12.58
C ASP A 50 2.01 20.28 12.65
N TRP A 51 0.86 19.79 12.17
CA TRP A 51 0.56 18.37 12.08
C TRP A 51 1.53 17.65 11.13
N LYS A 52 1.72 18.16 9.91
CA LYS A 52 2.69 17.59 8.98
C LYS A 52 4.10 17.60 9.57
N ALA A 53 4.50 18.66 10.25
CA ALA A 53 5.83 18.76 10.86
C ALA A 53 6.04 17.72 11.96
N ILE A 54 5.05 17.51 12.85
CA ILE A 54 5.17 16.53 13.94
C ILE A 54 5.13 15.09 13.42
N GLU A 55 4.24 14.78 12.47
CA GLU A 55 4.18 13.47 11.84
C GLU A 55 5.44 13.17 11.04
N LYS A 56 5.99 14.18 10.34
CA LYS A 56 7.26 14.05 9.63
C LYS A 56 8.41 13.75 10.60
N GLU A 57 8.45 14.39 11.76
CA GLU A 57 9.47 14.10 12.77
C GLU A 57 9.41 12.64 13.23
N TYR A 58 8.21 12.13 13.54
CA TYR A 58 8.04 10.71 13.91
C TYR A 58 8.39 9.78 12.74
N MET A 59 7.90 10.08 11.54
CA MET A 59 8.19 9.33 10.32
C MET A 59 9.69 9.22 10.05
N ASP A 60 10.44 10.31 10.16
CA ASP A 60 11.88 10.34 9.89
C ASP A 60 12.72 9.69 11.02
N LYS A 61 12.28 9.82 12.27
CA LYS A 61 13.03 9.29 13.44
C LYS A 61 12.70 7.84 13.76
N VAL A 62 11.49 7.38 13.47
CA VAL A 62 10.95 6.07 13.86
C VAL A 62 10.59 5.27 12.62
N THR A 63 9.51 5.62 11.92
CA THR A 63 8.92 4.77 10.87
C THR A 63 9.89 4.41 9.74
N LYS A 64 10.59 5.40 9.17
CA LYS A 64 11.57 5.17 8.07
C LYS A 64 12.83 4.42 8.52
N LYS A 65 13.12 4.40 9.83
CA LYS A 65 14.25 3.64 10.39
C LYS A 65 13.88 2.22 10.80
N ASN A 66 12.60 1.88 10.74
CA ASN A 66 12.10 0.56 11.08
C ASN A 66 12.21 -0.37 9.87
N GLU A 67 13.17 -1.28 9.92
CA GLU A 67 13.51 -2.22 8.85
C GLU A 67 12.40 -3.22 8.48
N HIS A 68 11.34 -3.30 9.29
CA HIS A 68 10.21 -4.19 9.08
C HIS A 68 9.07 -3.52 8.29
N ILE A 69 9.11 -2.20 8.13
CA ILE A 69 8.13 -1.41 7.36
C ILE A 69 8.72 -1.16 5.96
N MET A 70 7.99 -1.52 4.91
CA MET A 70 8.42 -1.29 3.52
C MET A 70 8.03 0.10 3.02
N TRP A 71 6.85 0.56 3.41
CA TRP A 71 6.33 1.88 3.07
C TRP A 71 5.32 2.29 4.14
N ALA A 72 5.23 3.58 4.39
CA ALA A 72 4.20 4.18 5.24
C ALA A 72 3.79 5.54 4.69
N GLY A 73 2.53 5.93 4.88
CA GLY A 73 2.04 7.22 4.43
C GLY A 73 0.66 7.56 4.96
N TYR A 74 0.35 8.86 4.91
CA TYR A 74 -0.93 9.41 5.32
C TYR A 74 -1.76 9.80 4.11
N CYS A 75 -3.07 9.70 4.27
CA CYS A 75 -4.09 10.08 3.30
C CYS A 75 -5.19 10.83 4.03
N THR A 76 -5.63 11.96 3.52
CA THR A 76 -6.72 12.77 4.10
C THR A 76 -7.93 12.74 3.20
N HIS A 77 -9.11 12.97 3.78
CA HIS A 77 -10.36 13.08 3.04
C HIS A 77 -10.24 14.01 1.81
N LEU A 78 -10.77 13.56 0.67
CA LEU A 78 -11.13 14.40 -0.47
C LEU A 78 -12.60 14.20 -0.86
N LEU A 79 -13.00 12.95 -1.08
CA LEU A 79 -14.38 12.52 -1.34
C LEU A 79 -14.61 11.17 -0.68
N THR A 80 -14.99 11.19 0.58
CA THR A 80 -15.29 10.00 1.40
C THR A 80 -16.50 10.27 2.30
N PRO A 81 -17.08 9.26 2.97
CA PRO A 81 -18.27 9.46 3.81
C PRO A 81 -18.07 10.39 5.01
N ASP A 82 -16.83 10.52 5.50
CA ASP A 82 -16.50 11.35 6.67
C ASP A 82 -15.37 12.32 6.31
N SER A 83 -15.65 13.63 6.39
CA SER A 83 -14.66 14.67 6.10
C SER A 83 -13.60 14.82 7.18
N ASN A 84 -13.83 14.23 8.35
CA ASN A 84 -12.95 14.32 9.50
C ASN A 84 -11.88 13.21 9.52
N GLU A 85 -11.92 12.27 8.57
CA GLU A 85 -11.05 11.09 8.61
C GLU A 85 -9.63 11.36 8.08
N VAL A 86 -8.67 10.66 8.69
CA VAL A 86 -7.27 10.56 8.32
C VAL A 86 -6.91 9.10 8.27
N VAL A 87 -6.32 8.65 7.17
CA VAL A 87 -5.90 7.27 6.99
C VAL A 87 -4.39 7.20 7.06
N TYR A 88 -3.87 6.38 7.96
CA TYR A 88 -2.46 6.00 8.01
C TYR A 88 -2.31 4.56 7.55
N ALA A 89 -1.43 4.33 6.58
CA ALA A 89 -1.19 3.00 6.04
C ALA A 89 0.28 2.64 6.12
N GLN A 90 0.56 1.38 6.44
CA GLN A 90 1.91 0.80 6.46
C GLN A 90 1.91 -0.54 5.73
N THR A 91 2.96 -0.82 4.97
CA THR A 91 3.11 -2.09 4.25
C THR A 91 4.27 -2.91 4.78
N TYR A 92 4.12 -4.23 4.71
CA TYR A 92 5.01 -5.19 5.34
C TYR A 92 5.31 -6.36 4.40
N PRO A 93 6.53 -6.92 4.47
CA PRO A 93 6.90 -8.08 3.66
C PRO A 93 6.34 -9.38 4.23
N SER A 94 5.80 -9.42 5.45
CA SER A 94 5.23 -10.60 6.08
C SER A 94 4.38 -10.24 7.31
N TRP A 95 3.58 -11.19 7.80
CA TRP A 95 2.84 -11.02 9.06
C TRP A 95 3.77 -10.83 10.26
N GLU A 96 4.85 -11.62 10.33
CA GLU A 96 5.88 -11.50 11.37
C GLU A 96 6.52 -10.10 11.41
N ALA A 97 6.67 -9.46 10.25
CA ALA A 97 7.20 -8.11 10.18
C ALA A 97 6.26 -7.07 10.83
N ILE A 98 4.95 -7.30 10.86
CA ILE A 98 3.99 -6.41 11.56
C ILE A 98 4.30 -6.39 13.07
N GLU A 99 4.42 -7.58 13.67
CA GLU A 99 4.70 -7.72 15.10
C GLU A 99 6.08 -7.15 15.46
N LYS A 100 7.10 -7.45 14.64
CA LYS A 100 8.44 -6.92 14.83
C LYS A 100 8.50 -5.40 14.65
N ALA A 101 7.73 -4.85 13.71
CA ALA A 101 7.65 -3.40 13.52
C ALA A 101 7.13 -2.69 14.77
N ALA A 102 6.10 -3.23 15.43
CA ALA A 102 5.56 -2.65 16.66
C ALA A 102 6.60 -2.61 17.79
N ALA A 103 7.33 -3.71 18.01
CA ALA A 103 8.42 -3.74 19.00
C ALA A 103 9.55 -2.78 18.64
N ARG A 104 9.90 -2.72 17.34
CA ARG A 104 10.97 -1.86 16.83
C ARG A 104 10.64 -0.36 16.95
N ASN A 105 9.37 0.03 16.80
CA ASN A 105 8.94 1.41 17.03
C ASN A 105 9.27 1.86 18.46
N VAL A 106 8.99 1.03 19.47
CA VAL A 106 9.27 1.37 20.88
C VAL A 106 10.76 1.60 21.13
N GLU A 107 11.63 0.77 20.53
CA GLU A 107 13.08 0.96 20.63
C GLU A 107 13.55 2.26 19.97
N LEU A 108 13.03 2.53 18.77
CA LEU A 108 13.37 3.71 17.99
C LEU A 108 12.85 5.00 18.63
N GLU A 109 11.67 4.97 19.24
CA GLU A 109 11.13 6.08 20.04
C GLU A 109 12.04 6.41 21.22
N LYS A 110 12.51 5.39 21.96
CA LYS A 110 13.49 5.59 23.05
C LYS A 110 14.82 6.12 22.54
N ALA A 111 15.25 5.73 21.35
CA ALA A 111 16.47 6.25 20.76
C ALA A 111 16.31 7.70 20.25
N ALA A 112 15.15 8.04 19.70
CA ALA A 112 14.82 9.35 19.15
C ALA A 112 14.59 10.40 20.24
N TRP A 113 13.95 10.00 21.34
CA TRP A 113 13.72 10.81 22.53
C TRP A 113 14.11 9.99 23.79
N PRO A 114 15.40 10.03 24.20
CA PRO A 114 15.90 9.25 25.33
C PRO A 114 15.29 9.64 26.67
N ASP A 115 15.04 10.93 26.87
CA ASP A 115 14.33 11.43 28.04
C ASP A 115 12.85 11.02 27.99
N GLU A 116 12.39 10.33 29.04
CA GLU A 116 11.04 9.76 29.09
C GLU A 116 9.96 10.85 29.10
N THR A 117 10.15 11.92 29.88
CA THR A 117 9.19 13.02 29.96
C THR A 117 9.08 13.76 28.62
N ALA A 118 10.21 14.02 27.94
CA ALA A 118 10.21 14.64 26.62
C ALA A 118 9.55 13.75 25.55
N ARG A 119 9.80 12.43 25.60
CA ARG A 119 9.17 11.45 24.71
C ARG A 119 7.65 11.41 24.90
N GLU A 120 7.18 11.32 26.14
CA GLU A 120 5.76 11.33 26.46
C GLU A 120 5.09 12.64 26.03
N ALA A 121 5.75 13.79 26.26
CA ALA A 121 5.26 15.08 25.82
C ALA A 121 5.15 15.18 24.29
N PHE A 122 6.14 14.64 23.56
CA PHE A 122 6.09 14.56 22.09
C PHE A 122 4.93 13.70 21.61
N LEU A 123 4.82 12.46 22.10
CA LEU A 123 3.77 11.52 21.69
C LEU A 123 2.37 12.04 22.05
N LYS A 124 2.22 12.68 23.22
CA LYS A 124 0.97 13.32 23.62
C LYS A 124 0.60 14.48 22.68
N LYS A 125 1.57 15.30 22.29
CA LYS A 125 1.35 16.40 21.34
C LYS A 125 0.98 15.87 19.95
N MET A 126 1.65 14.82 19.49
CA MET A 126 1.32 14.17 18.21
C MET A 126 -0.11 13.61 18.24
N ASN A 127 -0.43 12.82 19.27
CA ASN A 127 -1.75 12.20 19.42
C ASN A 127 -2.88 13.20 19.64
N SER A 128 -2.62 14.42 20.13
CA SER A 128 -3.67 15.42 20.33
C SER A 128 -4.30 15.89 19.02
N ALA A 129 -3.67 15.64 17.86
CA ALA A 129 -4.27 15.87 16.55
C ALA A 129 -5.48 14.97 16.29
N TYR A 130 -5.59 13.83 16.96
CA TYR A 130 -6.58 12.79 16.69
C TYR A 130 -7.57 12.62 17.84
N ALA A 131 -8.80 12.24 17.52
CA ALA A 131 -9.78 11.81 18.48
C ALA A 131 -9.38 10.45 19.10
N ASP A 132 -9.93 10.12 20.27
CA ASP A 132 -9.59 8.90 21.03
C ASP A 132 -10.12 7.59 20.40
N PHE A 133 -10.69 7.64 19.19
CA PHE A 133 -11.22 6.47 18.49
C PHE A 133 -10.61 6.35 17.09
N HIS A 134 -10.34 5.12 16.70
CA HIS A 134 -9.84 4.73 15.39
C HIS A 134 -10.41 3.35 15.01
N SER A 135 -10.23 2.97 13.75
CA SER A 135 -10.45 1.60 13.30
C SER A 135 -9.22 1.06 12.60
N ASP A 136 -8.95 -0.22 12.82
CA ASP A 136 -7.80 -0.92 12.23
C ASP A 136 -8.25 -2.07 11.34
N GLU A 137 -7.64 -2.13 10.16
CA GLU A 137 -7.84 -3.21 9.20
C GLU A 137 -6.49 -3.68 8.69
N ILE A 138 -6.39 -4.99 8.41
CA ILE A 138 -5.21 -5.58 7.78
C ILE A 138 -5.65 -6.30 6.52
N TYR A 139 -4.99 -5.97 5.42
CA TYR A 139 -5.23 -6.61 4.14
C TYR A 139 -4.00 -7.38 3.68
N ALA A 140 -4.24 -8.48 2.97
CA ALA A 140 -3.24 -9.10 2.12
C ALA A 140 -3.30 -8.44 0.74
N THR A 141 -2.14 -8.06 0.23
CA THR A 141 -2.00 -7.62 -1.16
C THR A 141 -1.99 -8.85 -2.04
N LEU A 142 -2.91 -8.88 -3.00
CA LEU A 142 -3.03 -9.96 -3.96
C LEU A 142 -1.88 -9.88 -4.99
N PRO A 143 -1.55 -11.00 -5.66
CA PRO A 143 -0.53 -11.01 -6.69
C PRO A 143 -0.76 -9.95 -7.77
N ASP A 144 0.32 -9.62 -8.47
CA ASP A 144 0.32 -8.78 -9.67
C ASP A 144 -0.05 -7.30 -9.42
N ALA A 145 0.26 -6.79 -8.23
CA ALA A 145 0.24 -5.35 -7.95
C ALA A 145 1.14 -4.58 -8.94
N LYS A 146 0.64 -3.45 -9.44
CA LYS A 146 1.44 -2.50 -10.23
C LYS A 146 2.12 -1.56 -9.25
N MET A 147 3.39 -1.81 -8.96
CA MET A 147 4.20 -0.94 -8.10
C MET A 147 4.41 0.42 -8.78
N SER A 148 4.42 1.51 -8.01
CA SER A 148 4.89 2.79 -8.55
C SER A 148 6.40 2.73 -8.78
N SER A 149 6.85 3.16 -9.94
CA SER A 149 8.29 3.36 -10.22
C SER A 149 8.77 4.78 -9.93
N ALA A 150 7.87 5.68 -9.51
CA ALA A 150 8.15 7.10 -9.32
C ALA A 150 7.59 7.62 -8.00
N GLU A 151 8.23 8.67 -7.49
CA GLU A 151 7.68 9.47 -6.40
C GLU A 151 6.37 10.13 -6.88
N LEU A 152 5.34 10.06 -6.05
CA LEU A 152 4.05 10.67 -6.35
C LEU A 152 4.13 12.21 -6.26
N PRO A 153 3.45 12.95 -7.14
CA PRO A 153 3.39 14.40 -7.06
C PRO A 153 2.63 14.87 -5.80
N GLU A 154 2.74 16.16 -5.48
CA GLU A 154 2.08 16.74 -4.30
C GLU A 154 0.54 16.66 -4.36
N ASP A 155 -0.04 16.78 -5.55
CA ASP A 155 -1.48 16.69 -5.78
C ASP A 155 -1.98 15.24 -5.99
N ALA A 156 -1.12 14.25 -5.72
CA ALA A 156 -1.47 12.86 -5.92
C ALA A 156 -2.68 12.45 -5.09
N ILE A 157 -3.51 11.59 -5.68
CA ILE A 157 -4.68 11.04 -5.01
C ILE A 157 -4.60 9.53 -4.92
N LEU A 158 -5.25 9.00 -3.89
CA LEU A 158 -5.55 7.60 -3.73
C LEU A 158 -7.05 7.40 -3.96
N TYR A 159 -7.39 6.73 -5.06
CA TYR A 159 -8.75 6.25 -5.30
C TYR A 159 -8.87 4.81 -4.81
N ILE A 160 -9.80 4.58 -3.87
CA ILE A 160 -10.15 3.26 -3.38
C ILE A 160 -11.50 2.85 -3.99
N ARG A 161 -11.50 1.72 -4.68
CA ARG A 161 -12.73 1.00 -5.05
C ARG A 161 -12.89 -0.22 -4.18
N LYS A 162 -13.89 -0.21 -3.29
CA LYS A 162 -14.23 -1.34 -2.41
C LYS A 162 -15.38 -2.12 -3.02
N ASN A 163 -15.10 -3.23 -3.69
CA ASN A 163 -16.12 -4.10 -4.26
C ASN A 163 -16.58 -5.15 -3.23
N LYS A 164 -17.86 -5.52 -3.27
CA LYS A 164 -18.42 -6.62 -2.47
C LYS A 164 -18.57 -7.87 -3.33
N HIS A 165 -17.88 -8.97 -2.99
CA HIS A 165 -18.06 -10.24 -3.69
C HIS A 165 -19.45 -10.85 -3.50
N ALA A 166 -19.99 -11.44 -4.57
CA ALA A 166 -21.34 -12.04 -4.63
C ALA A 166 -21.37 -13.58 -4.58
N PHE A 167 -20.21 -14.26 -4.64
CA PHE A 167 -20.05 -15.73 -4.59
C PHE A 167 -21.18 -16.51 -5.31
N PRO A 168 -21.32 -16.34 -6.64
CA PRO A 168 -22.38 -16.96 -7.44
C PRO A 168 -22.31 -18.49 -7.38
N LYS A 169 -23.47 -19.16 -7.35
CA LYS A 169 -23.55 -20.64 -7.27
C LYS A 169 -22.97 -21.35 -8.51
N ASP A 170 -23.06 -20.70 -9.66
CA ASP A 170 -22.65 -21.18 -10.98
C ASP A 170 -21.30 -20.60 -11.42
N GLY A 171 -20.60 -19.85 -10.56
CA GLY A 171 -19.27 -19.32 -10.85
C GLY A 171 -18.16 -20.16 -10.21
N THR A 172 -17.01 -20.22 -10.88
CA THR A 172 -15.79 -20.86 -10.35
C THR A 172 -14.75 -19.82 -9.95
N LYS A 173 -13.78 -20.22 -9.12
CA LYS A 173 -12.63 -19.36 -8.76
C LYS A 173 -11.73 -19.14 -9.96
N GLU A 174 -11.57 -20.15 -10.80
CA GLU A 174 -10.76 -20.14 -12.01
C GLU A 174 -11.34 -19.19 -13.05
N GLU A 175 -12.66 -19.16 -13.23
CA GLU A 175 -13.35 -18.19 -14.09
C GLU A 175 -13.14 -16.75 -13.57
N LEU A 176 -13.33 -16.50 -12.27
CA LEU A 176 -13.07 -15.19 -11.69
C LEU A 176 -11.60 -14.78 -11.86
N LYS A 177 -10.66 -15.69 -11.59
CA LYS A 177 -9.24 -15.43 -11.78
C LYS A 177 -8.93 -15.05 -13.23
N GLY A 178 -9.48 -15.79 -14.21
CA GLY A 178 -9.31 -15.46 -15.62
C GLY A 178 -9.82 -14.06 -15.99
N PHE A 179 -10.95 -13.62 -15.42
CA PHE A 179 -11.44 -12.26 -15.60
C PHE A 179 -10.53 -11.21 -14.93
N MET A 180 -10.08 -11.46 -13.70
CA MET A 180 -9.20 -10.53 -12.97
C MET A 180 -7.83 -10.40 -13.63
N ASP A 181 -7.25 -11.50 -14.11
CA ASP A 181 -5.97 -11.50 -14.82
C ASP A 181 -6.04 -10.68 -16.12
N ARG A 182 -7.13 -10.83 -16.89
CA ARG A 182 -7.38 -10.02 -18.10
C ARG A 182 -7.66 -8.56 -17.77
N MET A 183 -8.44 -8.28 -16.73
CA MET A 183 -8.65 -6.89 -16.28
C MET A 183 -7.32 -6.24 -15.94
N LEU A 184 -6.46 -6.93 -15.21
CA LEU A 184 -5.15 -6.41 -14.88
C LEU A 184 -4.28 -6.16 -16.12
N THR A 185 -4.12 -7.18 -16.97
CA THR A 185 -3.19 -7.14 -18.11
C THR A 185 -3.66 -6.25 -19.26
N ASP A 186 -4.95 -6.27 -19.58
CA ASP A 186 -5.51 -5.56 -20.73
C ASP A 186 -6.13 -4.21 -20.40
N VAL A 187 -6.36 -3.90 -19.12
CA VAL A 187 -7.01 -2.66 -18.70
C VAL A 187 -6.12 -1.88 -17.74
N ILE A 188 -5.82 -2.43 -16.57
CA ILE A 188 -5.10 -1.68 -15.53
C ILE A 188 -3.65 -1.37 -15.94
N ASN A 189 -2.92 -2.36 -16.45
CA ASN A 189 -1.51 -2.19 -16.85
C ASN A 189 -1.35 -1.32 -18.10
N LYS A 190 -2.38 -1.28 -18.97
CA LYS A 190 -2.41 -0.46 -20.20
C LYS A 190 -2.97 0.94 -19.99
N ASN A 191 -3.34 1.30 -18.76
CA ASN A 191 -3.84 2.62 -18.41
C ASN A 191 -2.72 3.46 -17.77
N ASP A 192 -2.19 4.41 -18.53
CA ASP A 192 -1.03 5.24 -18.14
C ASP A 192 -1.36 6.28 -17.03
N TYR A 193 -2.65 6.49 -16.74
CA TYR A 193 -3.09 7.33 -15.62
C TYR A 193 -3.01 6.61 -14.27
N ILE A 194 -2.94 5.28 -14.27
CA ILE A 194 -2.77 4.47 -13.04
C ILE A 194 -1.28 4.36 -12.76
N LYS A 195 -0.78 5.07 -11.74
CA LYS A 195 0.65 5.08 -11.37
C LYS A 195 1.04 3.90 -10.52
N ALA A 196 0.15 3.52 -9.62
CA ALA A 196 0.24 2.26 -8.91
C ALA A 196 -1.15 1.66 -8.70
N TYR A 197 -1.18 0.34 -8.58
CA TYR A 197 -2.40 -0.43 -8.33
C TYR A 197 -2.12 -1.55 -7.34
N TYR A 198 -2.89 -1.58 -6.25
CA TYR A 198 -2.80 -2.61 -5.23
C TYR A 198 -4.17 -3.26 -5.04
N PRO A 199 -4.36 -4.49 -5.56
CA PRO A 199 -5.52 -5.31 -5.23
C PRO A 199 -5.33 -5.93 -3.85
N ASN A 200 -6.32 -5.81 -2.98
CA ASN A 200 -6.23 -6.22 -1.58
C ASN A 200 -7.48 -6.97 -1.13
N GLN A 201 -7.31 -7.92 -0.21
CA GLN A 201 -8.41 -8.62 0.47
C GLN A 201 -8.14 -8.67 1.98
N HIS A 202 -9.20 -8.60 2.79
CA HIS A 202 -9.05 -8.68 4.24
C HIS A 202 -8.38 -9.98 4.67
N VAL A 203 -7.41 -9.83 5.57
CA VAL A 203 -6.97 -10.87 6.50
C VAL A 203 -7.44 -10.56 7.93
N TRP A 204 -7.71 -9.29 8.23
CA TRP A 204 -8.36 -8.81 9.45
C TRP A 204 -9.26 -7.61 9.10
N GLY A 205 -10.50 -7.60 9.57
CA GLY A 205 -11.42 -6.49 9.35
C GLY A 205 -12.90 -6.88 9.42
N SER A 206 -13.76 -5.95 9.00
CA SER A 206 -15.21 -6.02 9.25
C SER A 206 -16.00 -6.89 8.27
N ASP A 207 -15.54 -7.07 7.02
CA ASP A 207 -16.25 -7.86 6.01
C ASP A 207 -15.32 -8.56 5.01
N LYS A 208 -15.17 -9.88 5.13
CA LYS A 208 -14.32 -10.71 4.24
C LYS A 208 -14.70 -10.65 2.76
N ARG A 209 -15.89 -10.16 2.42
CA ARG A 209 -16.33 -10.00 1.02
C ARG A 209 -15.69 -8.80 0.34
N ASP A 210 -15.06 -7.90 1.10
CA ASP A 210 -14.42 -6.73 0.53
C ASP A 210 -13.18 -7.11 -0.28
N PHE A 211 -13.24 -6.70 -1.53
CA PHE A 211 -12.12 -6.64 -2.45
C PHE A 211 -11.77 -5.17 -2.68
N VAL A 212 -10.68 -4.75 -2.07
CA VAL A 212 -10.24 -3.35 -2.01
C VAL A 212 -9.18 -3.12 -3.06
N GLN A 213 -9.48 -2.24 -4.00
CA GLN A 213 -8.56 -1.86 -5.06
C GLN A 213 -8.09 -0.43 -4.82
N ALA A 214 -6.80 -0.26 -4.60
CA ALA A 214 -6.16 1.03 -4.44
C ALA A 214 -5.48 1.46 -5.73
N PHE A 215 -5.85 2.64 -6.23
CA PHE A 215 -5.29 3.26 -7.43
C PHE A 215 -4.63 4.57 -7.04
N TYR A 216 -3.34 4.70 -7.29
CA TYR A 216 -2.63 5.97 -7.16
C TYR A 216 -2.62 6.70 -8.49
N LEU A 217 -2.97 7.98 -8.47
CA LEU A 217 -2.99 8.87 -9.63
C LEU A 217 -2.28 10.17 -9.31
N ASP A 218 -1.80 10.86 -10.35
CA ASP A 218 -1.09 12.14 -10.19
C ASP A 218 -2.02 13.27 -9.73
N SER A 219 -3.32 13.19 -10.01
CA SER A 219 -4.28 14.25 -9.69
C SER A 219 -5.74 13.77 -9.74
N LEU A 220 -6.65 14.56 -9.15
CA LEU A 220 -8.10 14.35 -9.32
C LEU A 220 -8.55 14.47 -10.78
N GLY A 221 -7.90 15.32 -11.59
CA GLY A 221 -8.19 15.47 -13.01
C GLY A 221 -7.86 14.20 -13.81
N ASP A 222 -6.88 13.42 -13.38
CA ASP A 222 -6.53 12.15 -14.01
C ASP A 222 -7.49 11.01 -13.65
N LEU A 223 -8.32 11.17 -12.62
CA LEU A 223 -9.35 10.19 -12.27
C LEU A 223 -10.40 10.05 -13.39
N ASP A 224 -10.90 11.16 -13.93
CA ASP A 224 -11.83 11.13 -15.07
C ASP A 224 -11.19 10.50 -16.31
N LYS A 225 -9.93 10.84 -16.58
CA LYS A 225 -9.17 10.27 -17.70
C LYS A 225 -8.94 8.77 -17.51
N MET A 226 -8.62 8.34 -16.29
CA MET A 226 -8.49 6.94 -15.92
C MET A 226 -9.81 6.20 -16.20
N PHE A 227 -10.96 6.73 -15.79
CA PHE A 227 -12.25 6.08 -16.03
C PHE A 227 -12.59 5.98 -17.52
N LYS A 228 -12.38 7.05 -18.29
CA LYS A 228 -12.57 7.04 -19.75
C LYS A 228 -11.68 6.00 -20.43
N LYS A 229 -10.39 5.96 -20.05
CA LYS A 229 -9.44 4.98 -20.60
C LYS A 229 -9.77 3.55 -20.18
N ASN A 230 -10.18 3.33 -18.92
CA ASN A 230 -10.67 2.03 -18.46
C ASN A 230 -11.88 1.58 -19.29
N GLN A 231 -12.84 2.47 -19.58
CA GLN A 231 -14.00 2.10 -20.39
C GLN A 231 -13.62 1.72 -21.83
N GLU A 232 -12.69 2.44 -22.45
CA GLU A 232 -12.14 2.12 -23.77
C GLU A 232 -11.47 0.74 -23.77
N LEU A 233 -10.54 0.51 -22.85
CA LEU A 233 -9.78 -0.74 -22.73
C LEU A 233 -10.68 -1.93 -22.36
N MET A 234 -11.67 -1.74 -21.47
CA MET A 234 -12.65 -2.77 -21.12
C MET A 234 -13.46 -3.22 -22.35
N LYS A 235 -13.89 -2.29 -23.22
CA LYS A 235 -14.62 -2.63 -24.45
C LYS A 235 -13.76 -3.36 -25.48
N ALA A 236 -12.45 -3.10 -25.49
CA ALA A 236 -11.51 -3.81 -26.34
C ALA A 236 -11.17 -5.20 -25.79
N ALA A 237 -11.06 -5.32 -24.46
CA ALA A 237 -10.66 -6.54 -23.79
C ALA A 237 -11.79 -7.55 -23.62
N PHE A 238 -13.04 -7.11 -23.44
CA PHE A 238 -14.17 -7.99 -23.11
C PHE A 238 -15.36 -7.79 -24.04
N THR A 239 -15.97 -8.90 -24.44
CA THR A 239 -17.31 -8.89 -25.03
C THR A 239 -18.36 -8.44 -24.00
N LYS A 240 -19.56 -8.11 -24.49
CA LYS A 240 -20.69 -7.74 -23.62
C LYS A 240 -21.10 -8.91 -22.72
N GLU A 241 -21.06 -10.13 -23.25
CA GLU A 241 -21.39 -11.37 -22.57
C GLU A 241 -20.38 -11.68 -21.46
N GLU A 242 -19.08 -11.56 -21.75
CA GLU A 242 -18.02 -11.70 -20.74
C GLU A 242 -18.12 -10.63 -19.65
N SER A 243 -18.38 -9.37 -20.02
CA SER A 243 -18.56 -8.28 -19.04
C SER A 243 -19.74 -8.56 -18.10
N LYS A 244 -20.84 -9.11 -18.64
CA LYS A 244 -21.99 -9.53 -17.83
C LYS A 244 -21.67 -10.74 -16.95
N ALA A 245 -20.91 -11.70 -17.46
CA ALA A 245 -20.46 -12.86 -16.70
C ALA A 245 -19.53 -12.46 -15.54
N MET A 246 -18.58 -11.57 -15.78
CA MET A 246 -17.72 -11.01 -14.73
C MET A 246 -18.54 -10.27 -13.67
N GLY A 247 -19.55 -9.49 -14.08
CA GLY A 247 -20.42 -8.74 -13.17
C GLY A 247 -21.14 -9.61 -12.13
N LYS A 248 -21.39 -10.90 -12.41
CA LYS A 248 -22.05 -11.83 -11.48
C LYS A 248 -21.25 -12.09 -10.19
N TYR A 249 -19.94 -11.80 -10.19
CA TYR A 249 -19.06 -11.97 -9.05
C TYR A 249 -19.05 -10.81 -8.06
N PHE A 250 -19.70 -9.69 -8.41
CA PHE A 250 -19.70 -8.48 -7.60
C PHE A 250 -21.12 -7.98 -7.36
N LYS A 251 -21.47 -7.74 -6.09
CA LYS A 251 -22.81 -7.31 -5.67
C LYS A 251 -22.99 -5.79 -5.74
N SER A 252 -21.96 -5.07 -5.31
CA SER A 252 -21.93 -3.61 -5.21
C SER A 252 -20.48 -3.14 -5.10
N HIS A 253 -20.28 -1.83 -5.18
CA HIS A 253 -19.01 -1.19 -4.84
C HIS A 253 -19.26 0.15 -4.15
N GLY A 254 -18.25 0.60 -3.39
CA GLY A 254 -18.12 1.97 -2.92
C GLY A 254 -16.83 2.58 -3.49
N ASP A 255 -16.84 3.90 -3.64
CA ASP A 255 -15.77 4.71 -4.20
C ASP A 255 -15.35 5.76 -3.18
N TYR A 256 -14.05 5.87 -2.93
CA TYR A 256 -13.47 6.78 -1.94
C TYR A 256 -12.24 7.43 -2.55
N ILE A 257 -12.08 8.73 -2.35
CA ILE A 257 -10.93 9.46 -2.86
C ILE A 257 -10.27 10.19 -1.70
N TYR A 258 -8.97 9.97 -1.58
CA TYR A 258 -8.12 10.62 -0.58
C TYR A 258 -7.06 11.47 -1.27
N GLY A 259 -6.69 12.59 -0.65
CA GLY A 259 -5.44 13.28 -0.96
C GLY A 259 -4.28 12.57 -0.30
N VAL A 260 -3.21 12.29 -1.04
CA VAL A 260 -1.98 11.70 -0.48
C VAL A 260 -1.18 12.80 0.21
N VAL A 261 -0.80 12.57 1.46
CA VAL A 261 -0.03 13.56 2.23
C VAL A 261 1.46 13.34 2.00
N LYS A 262 2.14 14.40 1.56
CA LYS A 262 3.60 14.46 1.50
C LYS A 262 4.15 15.00 2.84
N LEU A 263 4.99 14.19 3.50
CA LEU A 263 5.70 14.53 4.75
C LEU A 263 7.18 14.81 4.50
#